data_AF-A0A821P7G6-F1
#
_entry.id   AF-A0A821P7G6-F1
#
_cell.length_a   1.000
_cell.length_b   1.000
_cell.length_c   1.000
_cell.angle_alpha   90.00
_cell.angle_beta   90.00
_cell.angle_gamma   90.00
#
_symmetry.space_group_name_H-M   'P 1'
#
loop_
_entity.id
_entity.type
_entity.pdbx_description
1 polymer ?
#
loop_
_entity_poly.entity_id
_entity_poly.type
_entity_poly.pdbx_seq_one_letter_code
_entity_poly.pdbx_strand_id
1 'polypeptide(L)'
;MTALMEVAAADGVLSEAERRWIIGFANATGAPQVVLDQLQNYQAKGMDELLKVFHIESGHVHGKYALLSLIYDGFRAAGADEELHPKEVEAIYALGKTLGADAKQIKQ
;
A
#
# COMPACT_ATOMS: atom_id res chain seq x y z
N MET A 1 5.07 3.88 -0.89
CA MET A 1 5.66 2.57 -0.52
C MET A 1 5.25 2.13 0.87
N THR A 2 5.37 2.97 1.91
CA THR A 2 4.88 2.63 3.27
C THR A 2 3.37 2.35 3.31
N ALA A 3 2.56 3.03 2.49
CA ALA A 3 1.15 2.65 2.27
C ALA A 3 0.93 1.21 1.84
N LEU A 4 1.74 0.71 0.90
CA LEU A 4 1.62 -0.66 0.44
C LEU A 4 1.97 -1.64 1.57
N MET A 5 2.97 -1.31 2.39
CA MET A 5 3.35 -2.13 3.55
C MET A 5 2.23 -2.19 4.60
N GLU A 6 1.57 -1.07 4.91
CA GLU A 6 0.46 -1.03 5.88
C GLU A 6 -0.80 -1.73 5.38
N VAL A 7 -1.04 -1.69 4.07
CA VAL A 7 -2.16 -2.36 3.43
C VAL A 7 -1.97 -3.87 3.41
N ALA A 8 -0.79 -4.33 2.98
CA ALA A 8 -0.43 -5.74 2.99
C ALA A 8 -0.50 -6.32 4.41
N ALA A 9 0.02 -5.59 5.41
CA ALA A 9 -0.01 -6.04 6.80
C ALA A 9 -1.38 -5.92 7.52
N ALA A 10 -2.47 -5.63 6.81
CA ALA A 10 -3.75 -5.30 7.45
C ALA A 10 -4.44 -6.49 8.11
N ASP A 11 -4.09 -7.70 7.71
CA ASP A 11 -4.48 -8.94 8.38
C ASP A 11 -3.84 -9.10 9.78
N GLY A 12 -2.74 -8.37 10.02
CA GLY A 12 -1.94 -8.32 11.23
C GLY A 12 -0.47 -8.68 11.02
N VAL A 13 -0.08 -9.19 9.85
CA VAL A 13 1.27 -9.68 9.56
C VAL A 13 1.68 -9.25 8.15
N LEU A 14 2.87 -8.66 8.01
CA LEU A 14 3.47 -8.48 6.69
C LEU A 14 4.35 -9.70 6.38
N SER A 15 3.93 -10.52 5.43
CA SER A 15 4.67 -11.70 5.01
C SER A 15 5.99 -11.33 4.30
N GLU A 16 6.94 -12.27 4.26
CA GLU A 16 8.21 -12.05 3.56
C GLU A 16 8.01 -11.83 2.06
N ALA A 17 7.00 -12.46 1.46
CA ALA A 17 6.74 -12.36 0.03
C ALA A 17 6.15 -10.99 -0.33
N GLU A 18 5.17 -10.50 0.43
CA GLU A 18 4.61 -9.15 0.27
C GLU A 18 5.70 -8.08 0.43
N ARG A 19 6.53 -8.20 1.46
CA ARG A 19 7.67 -7.29 1.67
C ARG A 19 8.62 -7.32 0.48
N ARG A 20 9.00 -8.50 0.01
CA ARG A 20 9.91 -8.66 -1.12
C ARG A 20 9.32 -8.06 -2.40
N TRP A 21 8.02 -8.23 -2.62
CA TRP A 21 7.32 -7.63 -3.74
C TRP A 21 7.40 -6.10 -3.69
N ILE A 22 7.08 -5.50 -2.53
CA ILE A 22 7.08 -4.03 -2.37
C ILE A 22 8.50 -3.46 -2.53
N ILE A 23 9.53 -4.12 -1.99
CA ILE A 23 10.93 -3.71 -2.17
C ILE A 23 11.35 -3.84 -3.64
N GLY A 24 10.98 -4.94 -4.31
CA GLY A 24 11.25 -5.15 -5.73
C GLY A 24 10.59 -4.09 -6.59
N PHE A 25 9.34 -3.74 -6.31
CA PHE A 25 8.63 -2.65 -6.96
C PHE A 25 9.33 -1.29 -6.72
N ALA A 26 9.68 -0.97 -5.48
CA ALA A 26 10.40 0.26 -5.16
C ALA A 26 11.73 0.36 -5.92
N ASN A 27 12.52 -0.72 -5.93
CA ASN A 27 13.78 -0.79 -6.68
C ASN A 27 13.56 -0.60 -8.19
N ALA A 28 12.55 -1.26 -8.77
CA ALA A 28 12.22 -1.13 -10.20
C ALA A 28 11.79 0.30 -10.58
N THR A 29 11.18 1.04 -9.66
CA THR A 29 10.82 2.46 -9.85
C THR A 29 11.97 3.43 -9.58
N GLY A 30 13.18 2.94 -9.29
CA GLY A 30 14.37 3.76 -9.06
C GLY A 30 14.48 4.35 -7.66
N ALA A 31 13.84 3.73 -6.65
CA ALA A 31 13.97 4.18 -5.28
C ALA A 31 15.44 4.12 -4.80
N PRO A 32 15.94 5.16 -4.10
CA PRO A 32 17.29 5.15 -3.54
C PRO A 32 17.50 4.01 -2.55
N GLN A 33 18.75 3.52 -2.41
CA GLN A 33 19.08 2.42 -1.48
C GLN A 33 18.62 2.69 -0.04
N VAL A 34 18.72 3.94 0.44
CA VAL A 34 18.24 4.32 1.77
C VAL A 34 16.74 4.04 1.96
N VAL A 35 15.93 4.17 0.91
CA VAL A 35 14.50 3.84 0.95
C VAL A 35 14.32 2.32 0.98
N LEU A 36 15.10 1.56 0.21
CA LEU A 36 15.04 0.10 0.22
C LEU A 36 15.41 -0.46 1.61
N ASP A 37 16.46 0.10 2.24
CA ASP A 37 16.89 -0.29 3.59
C ASP A 37 15.83 0.05 4.65
N GLN A 38 15.14 1.18 4.49
CA GLN A 38 13.99 1.53 5.33
C GLN A 38 12.84 0.54 5.15
N LEU A 39 12.50 0.15 3.92
CA LEU A 39 11.44 -0.81 3.62
C LEU A 39 11.78 -2.22 4.12
N GLN A 40 13.05 -2.61 4.12
CA GLN A 40 13.50 -3.89 4.66
C GLN A 40 13.21 -4.01 6.17
N ASN A 41 13.37 -2.92 6.92
CA ASN A 41 13.21 -2.89 8.37
C ASN A 41 11.86 -2.30 8.82
N TYR A 42 10.99 -1.93 7.87
CA TYR A 42 9.73 -1.31 8.18
C TYR A 42 8.81 -2.25 8.96
N GLN A 43 8.25 -1.75 10.05
CA GLN A 43 7.20 -2.41 10.82
C GLN A 43 5.89 -1.66 10.59
N ALA A 44 4.86 -2.40 10.20
CA ALA A 44 3.51 -1.85 10.04
C ALA A 44 3.02 -1.28 11.38
N LYS A 45 2.50 -0.07 11.34
CA LYS A 45 2.03 0.70 12.49
C LYS A 45 0.51 0.75 12.57
N GLY A 46 -0.17 0.22 11.55
CA GLY A 46 -1.62 0.26 11.40
C GLY A 46 -2.08 1.38 10.48
N MET A 47 -3.27 1.17 9.90
CA MET A 47 -3.86 2.03 8.88
C MET A 47 -4.09 3.48 9.37
N ASP A 48 -4.40 3.66 10.64
CA ASP A 48 -4.69 4.99 11.21
C ASP A 48 -3.49 5.93 11.15
N GLU A 49 -2.27 5.42 11.33
CA GLU A 49 -1.05 6.23 11.19
C GLU A 49 -0.72 6.53 9.73
N LEU A 50 -0.99 5.60 8.83
CA LEU A 50 -0.82 5.82 7.40
C LEU A 50 -1.66 7.00 6.92
N LEU A 51 -2.95 7.01 7.28
CA LEU A 51 -3.90 8.02 6.84
C LEU A 51 -3.53 9.42 7.35
N LYS A 52 -2.86 9.52 8.50
CA LYS A 52 -2.31 10.79 8.99
C LYS A 52 -1.18 11.28 8.10
N VAL A 53 -0.19 10.44 7.79
CA VAL A 53 0.95 10.81 6.95
C VAL A 53 0.51 11.14 5.51
N PHE A 54 -0.40 10.36 4.95
CA PHE A 54 -0.91 10.54 3.59
C PHE A 54 -1.63 11.89 3.39
N HIS A 55 -2.47 12.28 4.35
CA HIS A 55 -3.19 13.56 4.29
C HIS A 55 -2.29 14.77 4.51
N ILE A 56 -1.19 14.63 5.26
CA ILE A 56 -0.38 15.76 5.71
C ILE A 56 0.72 16.13 4.72
N GLU A 57 1.37 15.15 4.06
CA GLU A 57 2.67 15.41 3.42
C GLU A 57 2.68 15.40 1.90
N SER A 58 1.70 14.77 1.25
CA SER A 58 1.75 14.58 -0.20
C SER A 58 0.73 15.48 -0.92
N GLY A 59 1.17 16.63 -1.45
CA GLY A 59 0.34 17.42 -2.38
C GLY A 59 -0.10 16.66 -3.67
N HIS A 60 0.27 15.38 -3.78
CA HIS A 60 0.05 14.47 -4.91
C HIS A 60 -1.28 13.68 -4.84
N VAL A 61 -2.07 13.78 -3.76
CA VAL A 61 -3.31 12.95 -3.59
C VAL A 61 -4.42 13.26 -4.60
N HIS A 62 -4.34 14.34 -5.38
CA HIS A 62 -5.46 14.76 -6.23
C HIS A 62 -5.49 14.14 -7.64
N GLY A 63 -4.51 13.31 -8.00
CA GLY A 63 -4.47 12.64 -9.30
C GLY A 63 -5.30 11.36 -9.30
N LYS A 64 -6.49 11.36 -9.91
CA LYS A 64 -7.36 10.17 -10.09
C LYS A 64 -6.61 8.89 -10.51
N TYR A 65 -5.58 9.04 -11.35
CA TYR A 65 -4.75 7.92 -11.84
C TYR A 65 -3.73 7.39 -10.82
N ALA A 66 -3.21 8.25 -9.94
CA ALA A 66 -2.30 7.83 -8.87
C ALA A 66 -3.03 6.98 -7.82
N LEU A 67 -4.31 7.28 -7.59
CA LEU A 67 -5.17 6.54 -6.66
C LEU A 67 -5.44 5.12 -7.13
N LEU A 68 -5.83 4.96 -8.41
CA LEU A 68 -6.09 3.64 -8.98
C LEU A 68 -4.82 2.79 -9.06
N SER A 69 -3.68 3.42 -9.35
CA SER A 69 -2.39 2.73 -9.33
C SER A 69 -2.05 2.23 -7.93
N LEU A 70 -2.26 3.04 -6.89
CA LEU A 70 -2.00 2.62 -5.50
C LEU A 70 -2.92 1.47 -5.05
N ILE A 71 -4.20 1.51 -5.42
CA ILE A 71 -5.16 0.43 -5.13
C ILE A 71 -4.72 -0.86 -5.82
N TYR A 72 -4.39 -0.77 -7.11
CA TYR A 72 -3.93 -1.92 -7.89
C TYR A 72 -2.63 -2.50 -7.34
N ASP A 73 -1.65 -1.66 -7.02
CA ASP A 73 -0.39 -2.08 -6.41
C ASP A 73 -0.62 -2.66 -5.01
N GLY A 74 -1.61 -2.17 -4.28
CA GLY A 74 -2.04 -2.73 -2.98
C GLY A 74 -2.52 -4.17 -3.12
N PHE A 75 -3.40 -4.45 -4.09
CA PHE A 75 -3.85 -5.82 -4.37
C PHE A 75 -2.71 -6.74 -4.80
N ARG A 76 -1.77 -6.24 -5.62
CA ARG A 76 -0.62 -7.03 -6.06
C ARG A 76 0.38 -7.31 -4.95
N ALA A 77 0.55 -6.35 -4.05
CA ALA A 77 1.43 -6.48 -2.89
C ALA A 77 0.86 -7.49 -1.90
N ALA A 78 -0.41 -7.32 -1.52
CA ALA A 78 -1.08 -8.20 -0.56
C ALA A 78 -1.19 -9.64 -1.09
N GLY A 79 -1.62 -9.82 -2.34
CA GLY A 79 -1.70 -11.15 -2.95
C GLY A 79 -0.36 -11.78 -3.35
N ALA A 80 0.79 -11.23 -2.91
CA ALA A 80 2.10 -11.69 -3.37
C ALA A 80 2.53 -13.04 -2.78
N ASP A 81 1.95 -13.44 -1.64
CA ASP A 81 2.11 -14.78 -1.05
C ASP A 81 1.04 -15.78 -1.51
N GLU A 82 0.27 -15.44 -2.56
CA GLU A 82 -0.83 -16.24 -3.09
C GLU A 82 -2.05 -16.34 -2.16
N GLU A 83 -2.05 -15.62 -1.03
CA GLU A 83 -3.19 -15.45 -0.15
C GLU A 83 -3.63 -13.98 -0.20
N LEU A 84 -4.94 -13.72 -0.24
CA LEU A 84 -5.46 -12.36 -0.17
C LEU A 84 -6.55 -12.35 0.89
N HIS A 85 -6.20 -11.89 2.08
CA HIS A 85 -7.09 -11.97 3.23
C HIS A 85 -8.19 -10.90 3.13
N PRO A 86 -9.42 -11.18 3.62
CA PRO A 86 -10.51 -10.21 3.61
C PRO A 86 -10.16 -8.87 4.27
N LYS A 87 -9.28 -8.88 5.28
CA LYS A 87 -8.84 -7.66 5.97
C LYS A 87 -7.93 -6.76 5.11
N GLU A 88 -7.05 -7.34 4.30
CA GLU A 88 -6.27 -6.58 3.30
C GLU A 88 -7.19 -5.97 2.26
N VAL A 89 -8.16 -6.74 1.78
CA VAL A 89 -9.16 -6.25 0.83
C VAL A 89 -9.92 -5.07 1.42
N GLU A 90 -10.43 -5.20 2.64
CA GLU A 90 -11.11 -4.11 3.36
C GLU A 90 -10.20 -2.89 3.54
N ALA A 91 -8.91 -3.09 3.87
CA ALA A 91 -7.93 -2.04 4.00
C ALA A 91 -7.67 -1.30 2.67
N ILE A 92 -7.56 -2.01 1.55
CA ILE A 92 -7.39 -1.43 0.21
C ILE A 92 -8.61 -0.56 -0.14
N TYR A 93 -9.83 -1.05 0.11
CA TYR A 93 -11.06 -0.29 -0.12
C TYR A 93 -11.15 0.94 0.80
N ALA A 94 -10.78 0.79 2.08
CA ALA A 94 -10.78 1.90 3.05
C ALA A 94 -9.78 2.99 2.66
N LEU A 95 -8.59 2.61 2.21
CA LEU A 95 -7.59 3.53 1.68
C LEU A 95 -8.13 4.26 0.45
N GLY A 96 -8.66 3.53 -0.54
CA GLY A 96 -9.25 4.13 -1.75
C GLY A 96 -10.38 5.13 -1.45
N LYS A 97 -11.28 4.79 -0.51
CA LYS A 97 -12.35 5.68 -0.06
C LYS A 97 -11.80 6.94 0.62
N THR A 98 -10.79 6.77 1.48
CA THR A 98 -10.16 7.90 2.20
C THR A 98 -9.50 8.87 1.23
N LEU A 99 -8.92 8.35 0.15
CA LEU A 99 -8.29 9.15 -0.87
C LEU A 99 -9.28 9.68 -1.94
N GLY A 100 -10.59 9.48 -1.75
CA GLY A 100 -11.63 10.07 -2.59
C GLY A 100 -11.97 9.30 -3.87
N ALA A 101 -11.56 8.04 -4.00
CA ALA A 101 -12.00 7.20 -5.12
C ALA A 101 -13.48 6.81 -4.97
N ASP A 102 -14.23 6.83 -6.07
CA ASP A 102 -15.61 6.29 -6.11
C ASP A 102 -15.53 4.76 -6.03
N ALA A 103 -16.36 4.13 -5.19
CA ALA A 103 -16.44 2.68 -5.06
C ALA A 103 -16.61 1.94 -6.41
N LYS A 104 -17.24 2.57 -7.41
CA LYS A 104 -17.35 2.03 -8.78
C LYS A 104 -16.02 1.91 -9.51
N GLN A 105 -14.99 2.62 -9.08
CA GLN A 105 -13.65 2.62 -9.66
C GLN A 105 -12.72 1.63 -8.96
N ILE A 106 -13.12 1.15 -7.78
CA ILE A 106 -12.32 0.24 -6.94
C ILE A 106 -12.77 -1.22 -7.12
N LYS A 107 -14.05 -1.46 -7.43
CA LYS A 107 -14.56 -2.81 -7.70
C LYS A 107 -14.07 -3.30 -9.05
N GLN A 108 -13.29 -4.39 -9.05
CA GLN A 108 -13.07 -5.24 -10.23
C GLN A 108 -14.35 -5.99 -10.60
#